data_AF-A0A2N3DMA8-F1
#
_entry.id   AF-A0A2N3DMA8-F1
#
_cell.length_a   1.000
_cell.length_b   1.000
_cell.length_c   1.000
_cell.angle_alpha   90.00
_cell.angle_beta   90.00
_cell.angle_gamma   90.00
#
_symmetry.space_group_name_H-M   'P 1'
#
loop_
_entity.id
_entity.type
_entity.pdbx_description
1 polymer ?
#
loop_
_entity_poly.entity_id
_entity_poly.type
_entity_poly.pdbx_seq_one_letter_code
_entity_poly.pdbx_strand_id
1 'polypeptide(L)'
;GEQAETRKALILLAPAALLAFTALLLLTPAWLAPVMAAAVCTPLLRCYWRRDALALHSAAWAGAAITLTALAVTPGFAAEVSHLGDIPQDTDMLRAVIRWAAAAAPFAGLALIARQPAARGVGDAFAVALFYGVIAQIVPSAPLAWIAAAGAAGLFLIQPARSAAWTAALAITAAWALVPLATWATAGLLALVGDPFLADAVIAPADLALRIAPLATVLVVLVWKGQDRRIDFRAAVRIALGLIGGIALHSLYKQLFAITSLFQFEHYGMGERSIWQAALVLAAYGAGQRLPAALGRPVSLGLIAAALLHFGWFTLVLHNPLLSVQHVGPTPIANWLTLAYFTAIAALWLVQVQWANAPAAALHAIDAVTMALLSLLAYSLLRQVFAGSVLTSRTVGQTESLLISLLGIVLALGFLWWGSWRALRSWRIGSLVLMLAAVVKVFLIDAAGLEGLLRIASFMALGFSLIGIGWVYSRQLSRRGTADVG
;
A
#
# COMPACT_ATOMS: atom_id res chain seq x y z
N GLY A 1 -53.72 29.44 -5.32
CA GLY A 1 -52.90 29.03 -4.16
C GLY A 1 -51.53 29.68 -4.22
N GLU A 2 -50.89 29.90 -3.07
CA GLU A 2 -49.62 30.64 -2.93
C GLU A 2 -48.48 30.20 -3.87
N GLN A 3 -48.34 28.89 -4.12
CA GLN A 3 -47.32 28.39 -5.06
C GLN A 3 -47.57 28.82 -6.50
N ALA A 4 -48.85 28.92 -6.93
CA ALA A 4 -49.20 29.39 -8.26
C ALA A 4 -48.89 30.88 -8.43
N GLU A 5 -49.12 31.69 -7.40
CA GLU A 5 -48.76 33.12 -7.40
C GLU A 5 -47.25 33.32 -7.41
N THR A 6 -46.49 32.53 -6.65
CA THR A 6 -45.00 32.56 -6.72
C THR A 6 -44.49 32.16 -8.11
N ARG A 7 -45.12 31.15 -8.73
CA ARG A 7 -44.76 30.73 -10.09
C ARG A 7 -45.06 31.83 -11.11
N LYS A 8 -46.19 32.52 -11.02
CA LYS A 8 -46.54 33.68 -11.86
C LYS A 8 -45.53 34.82 -11.69
N ALA A 9 -45.17 35.17 -10.45
CA ALA A 9 -44.16 36.20 -10.20
C ALA A 9 -42.77 35.82 -10.79
N LEU A 10 -42.42 34.53 -10.76
CA LEU A 10 -41.16 34.04 -11.32
C LEU A 10 -41.10 34.07 -12.85
N ILE A 11 -42.24 33.96 -13.54
CA ILE A 11 -42.31 34.16 -15.00
C ILE A 11 -41.83 35.57 -15.38
N LEU A 12 -41.98 36.56 -14.49
CA LEU A 12 -41.49 37.92 -14.70
C LEU A 12 -40.08 38.13 -14.14
N LEU A 13 -39.80 37.60 -12.95
CA LEU A 13 -38.50 37.77 -12.26
C LEU A 13 -37.33 37.11 -13.00
N ALA A 14 -37.51 35.91 -13.57
CA ALA A 14 -36.42 35.20 -14.22
C ALA A 14 -35.95 35.89 -15.52
N PRO A 15 -36.82 36.28 -16.46
CA PRO A 15 -36.41 37.09 -17.61
C PRO A 15 -35.83 38.45 -17.22
N ALA A 16 -36.40 39.12 -16.21
CA ALA A 16 -35.87 40.38 -15.71
C ALA A 16 -34.44 40.24 -15.16
N ALA A 17 -34.16 39.18 -14.39
CA ALA A 17 -32.83 38.86 -13.90
C ALA A 17 -31.86 38.57 -15.06
N LEU A 18 -32.30 37.79 -16.06
CA LEU A 18 -31.47 37.48 -17.23
C LEU A 18 -31.13 38.75 -18.04
N LEU A 19 -32.13 39.57 -18.34
CA LEU A 19 -31.95 40.85 -19.05
C LEU A 19 -31.06 41.82 -18.27
N ALA A 20 -31.23 41.90 -16.94
CA ALA A 20 -30.38 42.70 -16.09
C ALA A 20 -28.92 42.22 -16.14
N PHE A 21 -28.70 40.89 -16.07
CA PHE A 21 -27.36 40.32 -16.21
C PHE A 21 -26.75 40.61 -17.59
N THR A 22 -27.51 40.41 -18.67
CA THR A 22 -27.05 40.74 -20.04
C THR A 22 -26.71 42.22 -20.19
N ALA A 23 -27.54 43.12 -19.66
CA ALA A 23 -27.26 44.55 -19.67
C ALA A 23 -25.98 44.89 -18.90
N LEU A 24 -25.78 44.30 -17.71
CA LEU A 24 -24.55 44.48 -16.93
C LEU A 24 -23.30 43.97 -17.66
N LEU A 25 -23.39 42.85 -18.38
CA LEU A 25 -22.29 42.34 -19.20
C LEU A 25 -21.93 43.28 -20.36
N LEU A 26 -22.89 43.99 -20.93
CA LEU A 26 -22.64 44.99 -21.98
C LEU A 26 -22.01 46.27 -21.43
N LEU A 27 -22.27 46.59 -20.16
CA LEU A 27 -21.82 47.83 -19.51
C LEU A 27 -20.49 47.67 -18.74
N THR A 28 -20.03 46.45 -18.49
CA THR A 28 -18.85 46.17 -17.66
C THR A 28 -17.80 45.33 -18.40
N PRO A 29 -16.51 45.47 -18.05
CA PRO A 29 -15.47 44.59 -18.57
C PRO A 29 -15.79 43.10 -18.36
N ALA A 30 -15.46 42.26 -19.34
CA ALA A 30 -15.80 40.84 -19.32
C ALA A 30 -15.35 40.09 -18.05
N TRP A 31 -14.22 40.48 -17.44
CA TRP A 31 -13.72 39.85 -16.22
C TRP A 31 -14.64 40.05 -14.99
N LEU A 32 -15.52 41.06 -14.99
CA LEU A 32 -16.50 41.31 -13.93
C LEU A 32 -17.76 40.45 -14.04
N ALA A 33 -17.91 39.62 -15.08
CA ALA A 33 -19.11 38.79 -15.26
C ALA A 33 -19.50 37.98 -14.02
N PRO A 34 -18.59 37.34 -13.25
CA PRO A 34 -18.97 36.60 -12.04
C PRO A 34 -19.54 37.53 -10.97
N VAL A 35 -19.03 38.75 -10.84
CA VAL A 35 -19.51 39.76 -9.90
C VAL A 35 -20.92 40.22 -10.29
N MET A 36 -21.14 40.48 -11.58
CA MET A 36 -22.45 40.89 -12.09
C MET A 36 -23.49 39.78 -11.94
N ALA A 37 -23.11 38.52 -12.19
CA ALA A 37 -23.97 37.36 -11.97
C ALA A 37 -24.35 37.20 -10.50
N ALA A 38 -23.38 37.33 -9.59
CA ALA A 38 -23.62 37.24 -8.15
C ALA A 38 -24.54 38.37 -7.65
N ALA A 39 -24.36 39.59 -8.16
CA ALA A 39 -25.21 40.75 -7.85
C ALA A 39 -26.67 40.49 -8.24
N VAL A 40 -26.91 39.93 -9.43
CA VAL A 40 -28.25 39.55 -9.91
C VAL A 40 -28.82 38.35 -9.14
N CYS A 41 -27.98 37.41 -8.69
CA CYS A 41 -28.41 36.25 -7.90
C CYS A 41 -28.83 36.63 -6.47
N THR A 42 -28.26 37.68 -5.89
CA THR A 42 -28.52 38.12 -4.51
C THR A 42 -30.00 38.38 -4.18
N PRO A 43 -30.79 39.13 -4.98
CA PRO A 43 -32.21 39.31 -4.72
C PRO A 43 -33.00 37.98 -4.80
N LEU A 44 -32.65 37.06 -5.70
CA LEU A 44 -33.29 35.74 -5.80
C LEU A 44 -33.05 34.91 -4.52
N LEU A 45 -31.82 34.92 -4.00
CA LEU A 45 -31.47 34.29 -2.73
C LEU A 45 -32.23 34.89 -1.55
N ARG A 46 -32.35 36.23 -1.52
CA ARG A 46 -33.12 36.93 -0.48
C ARG A 46 -34.61 36.58 -0.54
N CYS A 47 -35.19 36.45 -1.73
CA CYS A 47 -36.56 35.98 -1.92
C CYS A 47 -36.73 34.54 -1.43
N TYR A 48 -35.80 33.63 -1.79
CA TYR A 48 -35.83 32.24 -1.34
C TYR A 48 -35.71 32.12 0.20
N TRP A 49 -34.84 32.92 0.82
CA TRP A 49 -34.69 32.94 2.28
C TRP A 49 -35.98 33.34 3.00
N ARG A 50 -36.69 34.34 2.46
CA ARG A 50 -37.97 34.82 3.01
C ARG A 50 -39.13 33.88 2.73
N ARG A 51 -39.10 33.15 1.61
CA ARG A 51 -40.23 32.32 1.15
C ARG A 51 -39.76 31.00 0.57
N ASP A 52 -40.24 29.92 1.19
CA ASP A 52 -39.93 28.55 0.81
C ASP A 52 -40.85 28.06 -0.31
N ALA A 53 -40.47 28.37 -1.55
CA ALA A 53 -41.16 27.92 -2.73
C ALA A 53 -40.19 27.22 -3.69
N LEU A 54 -40.60 26.08 -4.24
CA LEU A 54 -39.77 25.28 -5.18
C LEU A 54 -39.25 26.12 -6.34
N ALA A 55 -40.09 27.02 -6.87
CA ALA A 55 -39.71 27.85 -7.99
C ALA A 55 -38.61 28.89 -7.62
N LEU A 56 -38.63 29.43 -6.39
CA LEU A 56 -37.56 30.31 -5.88
C LEU A 56 -36.28 29.53 -5.58
N HIS A 57 -36.42 28.31 -5.08
CA HIS A 57 -35.30 27.39 -4.93
C HIS A 57 -34.60 27.14 -6.28
N SER A 58 -35.34 26.77 -7.31
CA SER A 58 -34.79 26.57 -8.66
C SER A 58 -34.13 27.83 -9.22
N ALA A 59 -34.75 29.01 -9.04
CA ALA A 59 -34.19 30.28 -9.49
C ALA A 59 -32.87 30.65 -8.78
N ALA A 60 -32.79 30.42 -7.47
CA ALA A 60 -31.57 30.66 -6.70
C ALA A 60 -30.42 29.72 -7.12
N TRP A 61 -30.71 28.43 -7.37
CA TRP A 61 -29.73 27.48 -7.90
C TRP A 61 -29.31 27.81 -9.33
N ALA A 62 -30.24 28.24 -10.19
CA ALA A 62 -29.91 28.70 -11.53
C ALA A 62 -28.98 29.93 -11.48
N GLY A 63 -29.26 30.90 -10.61
CA GLY A 63 -28.38 32.06 -10.40
C GLY A 63 -26.98 31.69 -9.91
N ALA A 64 -26.87 30.75 -8.97
CA ALA A 64 -25.58 30.23 -8.51
C ALA A 64 -24.82 29.52 -9.64
N ALA A 65 -25.50 28.68 -10.43
CA ALA A 65 -24.92 28.00 -11.58
C ALA A 65 -24.46 28.97 -12.68
N ILE A 66 -25.24 30.03 -12.95
CA ILE A 66 -24.85 31.11 -13.89
C ILE A 66 -23.60 31.82 -13.38
N THR A 67 -23.51 32.09 -12.08
CA THR A 67 -22.32 32.75 -11.49
C THR A 67 -21.07 31.88 -11.64
N LEU A 68 -21.18 30.57 -11.39
CA LEU A 68 -20.09 29.62 -11.61
C LEU A 68 -19.70 29.52 -13.08
N THR A 69 -20.68 29.50 -13.97
CA THR A 69 -20.46 29.47 -15.43
C THR A 69 -19.77 30.75 -15.90
N ALA A 70 -20.18 31.90 -15.37
CA ALA A 70 -19.55 33.17 -15.66
C ALA A 70 -18.07 33.18 -15.22
N LEU A 71 -17.73 32.56 -14.09
CA LEU A 71 -16.32 32.37 -13.69
C LEU A 71 -15.56 31.53 -14.72
N ALA A 72 -16.11 30.39 -15.12
CA ALA A 72 -15.44 29.43 -15.99
C ALA A 72 -15.22 29.92 -17.43
N VAL A 73 -16.15 30.72 -17.97
CA VAL A 73 -16.15 31.14 -19.39
C VAL A 73 -15.45 32.49 -19.59
N THR A 74 -15.09 33.20 -18.53
CA THR A 74 -14.44 34.52 -18.66
C THR A 74 -12.92 34.44 -18.77
N PRO A 75 -12.28 35.37 -19.50
CA PRO A 75 -10.83 35.38 -19.72
C PRO A 75 -10.04 35.30 -18.41
N GLY A 76 -8.92 34.59 -18.39
CA GLY A 76 -8.06 34.43 -17.21
C GLY A 76 -8.40 33.22 -16.32
N PHE A 77 -9.56 32.58 -16.49
CA PHE A 77 -9.95 31.41 -15.68
C PHE A 77 -8.92 30.27 -15.73
N ALA A 78 -8.38 29.95 -16.90
CA ALA A 78 -7.39 28.88 -17.04
C ALA A 78 -6.12 29.13 -16.20
N ALA A 79 -5.64 30.37 -16.18
CA ALA A 79 -4.49 30.76 -15.37
C ALA A 79 -4.82 30.75 -13.87
N GLU A 80 -6.01 31.22 -13.48
CA GLU A 80 -6.47 31.18 -12.08
C GLU A 80 -6.67 29.76 -11.55
N VAL A 81 -7.16 28.83 -12.38
CA VAL A 81 -7.33 27.41 -12.03
C VAL A 81 -5.97 26.75 -11.79
N SER A 82 -4.92 27.20 -12.46
CA SER A 82 -3.57 26.65 -12.28
C SER A 82 -3.02 26.86 -10.86
N HIS A 83 -3.52 27.89 -10.15
CA HIS A 83 -3.18 28.17 -8.75
C HIS A 83 -3.82 27.20 -7.76
N LEU A 84 -4.84 26.45 -8.18
CA LEU A 84 -5.43 25.40 -7.35
C LEU A 84 -4.46 24.22 -7.12
N GLY A 85 -3.43 24.11 -7.97
CA GLY A 85 -2.39 23.09 -7.97
C GLY A 85 -0.97 23.67 -7.97
N ASP A 86 0.01 22.90 -8.44
CA ASP A 86 1.45 23.25 -8.40
C ASP A 86 2.00 23.90 -9.66
N ILE A 87 1.13 24.37 -10.56
CA ILE A 87 1.54 24.93 -11.86
C ILE A 87 1.09 26.38 -11.98
N PRO A 88 1.38 27.27 -11.01
CA PRO A 88 0.82 28.62 -11.02
C PRO A 88 1.34 29.42 -12.22
N GLN A 89 0.41 30.04 -12.94
CA GLN A 89 0.67 31.01 -14.00
C GLN A 89 0.51 32.43 -13.47
N ASP A 90 1.14 33.43 -14.11
CA ASP A 90 0.95 34.82 -13.70
C ASP A 90 -0.51 35.28 -13.91
N THR A 91 -1.08 35.84 -12.84
CA THR A 91 -2.47 36.35 -12.83
C THR A 91 -2.55 37.66 -12.04
N ASP A 92 -3.51 38.52 -12.40
CA ASP A 92 -3.89 39.66 -11.55
C ASP A 92 -4.62 39.13 -10.30
N MET A 93 -3.88 39.02 -9.20
CA MET A 93 -4.35 38.48 -7.92
C MET A 93 -5.66 39.15 -7.45
N LEU A 94 -5.76 40.48 -7.56
CA LEU A 94 -6.93 41.19 -7.07
C LEU A 94 -8.18 40.82 -7.88
N ARG A 95 -8.06 40.78 -9.22
CA ARG A 95 -9.16 40.36 -10.09
C ARG A 95 -9.58 38.92 -9.83
N ALA A 96 -8.61 38.02 -9.69
CA ALA A 96 -8.87 36.61 -9.42
C ALA A 96 -9.64 36.44 -8.10
N VAL A 97 -9.15 37.03 -7.00
CA VAL A 97 -9.81 36.98 -5.69
C VAL A 97 -11.25 37.48 -5.76
N ILE A 98 -11.49 38.61 -6.41
CA ILE A 98 -12.84 39.18 -6.55
C ILE A 98 -13.77 38.23 -7.32
N ARG A 99 -13.29 37.65 -8.42
CA ARG A 99 -14.07 36.73 -9.28
C ARG A 99 -14.43 35.44 -8.54
N TRP A 100 -13.46 34.81 -7.87
CA TRP A 100 -13.68 33.59 -7.10
C TRP A 100 -14.58 33.84 -5.89
N ALA A 101 -14.43 34.98 -5.20
CA ALA A 101 -15.30 35.35 -4.08
C ALA A 101 -16.74 35.61 -4.53
N ALA A 102 -16.93 36.26 -5.68
CA ALA A 102 -18.24 36.45 -6.29
C ALA A 102 -18.89 35.10 -6.65
N ALA A 103 -18.11 34.16 -7.21
CA ALA A 103 -18.61 32.82 -7.49
C ALA A 103 -18.97 32.03 -6.22
N ALA A 104 -18.20 32.18 -5.14
CA ALA A 104 -18.46 31.50 -3.87
C ALA A 104 -19.73 32.00 -3.16
N ALA A 105 -20.04 33.30 -3.27
CA ALA A 105 -21.08 33.94 -2.47
C ALA A 105 -22.50 33.32 -2.62
N PRO A 106 -23.00 33.01 -3.84
CA PRO A 106 -24.29 32.35 -4.00
C PRO A 106 -24.37 30.97 -3.35
N PHE A 107 -23.31 30.16 -3.45
CA PHE A 107 -23.27 28.82 -2.84
C PHE A 107 -23.16 28.88 -1.32
N ALA A 108 -22.38 29.83 -0.79
CA ALA A 108 -22.36 30.10 0.65
C ALA A 108 -23.74 30.55 1.15
N GLY A 109 -24.43 31.41 0.40
CA GLY A 109 -25.82 31.79 0.69
C GLY A 109 -26.75 30.58 0.74
N LEU A 110 -26.71 29.72 -0.28
CA LEU A 110 -27.49 28.48 -0.36
C LEU A 110 -27.15 27.52 0.80
N ALA A 111 -25.87 27.37 1.16
CA ALA A 111 -25.42 26.56 2.29
C ALA A 111 -25.97 27.04 3.64
N LEU A 112 -26.29 28.33 3.77
CA LEU A 112 -26.86 28.92 4.98
C LEU A 112 -28.40 28.83 5.02
N ILE A 113 -29.07 29.01 3.87
CA ILE A 113 -30.53 29.17 3.82
C ILE A 113 -31.30 27.92 3.35
N ALA A 114 -30.66 26.99 2.65
CA ALA A 114 -31.34 25.82 2.11
C ALA A 114 -31.91 24.93 3.22
N ARG A 115 -33.20 24.59 3.10
CA ARG A 115 -33.93 23.79 4.09
C ARG A 115 -33.75 22.28 3.87
N GLN A 116 -33.68 21.85 2.62
CA GLN A 116 -33.46 20.45 2.26
C GLN A 116 -32.01 20.05 2.54
N PRO A 117 -31.76 18.96 3.29
CA PRO A 117 -30.39 18.52 3.63
C PRO A 117 -29.52 18.26 2.40
N ALA A 118 -30.08 17.65 1.36
CA ALA A 118 -29.35 17.37 0.12
C ALA A 118 -28.89 18.66 -0.58
N ALA A 119 -29.80 19.63 -0.76
CA ALA A 119 -29.46 20.93 -1.36
C ALA A 119 -28.46 21.70 -0.52
N ARG A 120 -28.62 21.71 0.82
CA ARG A 120 -27.65 22.33 1.72
C ARG A 120 -26.27 21.69 1.57
N GLY A 121 -26.22 20.36 1.47
CA GLY A 121 -24.97 19.63 1.26
C GLY A 121 -24.27 20.00 -0.05
N VAL A 122 -25.02 20.13 -1.16
CA VAL A 122 -24.44 20.62 -2.42
C VAL A 122 -23.91 22.04 -2.26
N GLY A 123 -24.65 22.92 -1.59
CA GLY A 123 -24.22 24.29 -1.30
C GLY A 123 -22.94 24.33 -0.47
N ASP A 124 -22.88 23.54 0.60
CA ASP A 124 -21.70 23.38 1.46
C ASP A 124 -20.47 22.94 0.64
N ALA A 125 -20.61 21.93 -0.22
CA ALA A 125 -19.50 21.40 -1.01
C ALA A 125 -18.95 22.44 -1.99
N PHE A 126 -19.81 23.12 -2.75
CA PHE A 126 -19.38 24.17 -3.67
C PHE A 126 -18.83 25.40 -2.94
N ALA A 127 -19.43 25.80 -1.81
CA ALA A 127 -18.93 26.91 -1.02
C ALA A 127 -17.50 26.63 -0.52
N VAL A 128 -17.24 25.42 -0.01
CA VAL A 128 -15.89 25.00 0.42
C VAL A 128 -14.91 24.98 -0.75
N ALA A 129 -15.29 24.40 -1.90
CA ALA A 129 -14.41 24.32 -3.07
C ALA A 129 -14.06 25.71 -3.64
N LEU A 130 -15.05 26.61 -3.75
CA LEU A 130 -14.84 27.96 -4.27
C LEU A 130 -14.09 28.84 -3.27
N PHE A 131 -14.34 28.68 -1.96
CA PHE A 131 -13.58 29.38 -0.93
C PHE A 131 -12.13 28.93 -0.88
N TYR A 132 -11.86 27.63 -1.04
CA TYR A 132 -10.50 27.14 -1.27
C TYR A 132 -9.88 27.80 -2.51
N GLY A 133 -10.64 27.92 -3.60
CA GLY A 133 -10.19 28.61 -4.80
C GLY A 133 -9.84 30.08 -4.58
N VAL A 134 -10.60 30.81 -3.76
CA VAL A 134 -10.25 32.18 -3.33
C VAL A 134 -8.90 32.21 -2.60
N ILE A 135 -8.69 31.30 -1.65
CA ILE A 135 -7.43 31.22 -0.89
C ILE A 135 -6.25 30.90 -1.81
N ALA A 136 -6.45 30.00 -2.76
CA ALA A 136 -5.43 29.60 -3.74
C ALA A 136 -4.94 30.76 -4.61
N GLN A 137 -5.76 31.79 -4.85
CA GLN A 137 -5.32 32.99 -5.58
C GLN A 137 -4.37 33.88 -4.77
N ILE A 138 -4.28 33.69 -3.45
CA ILE A 138 -3.53 34.56 -2.53
C ILE A 138 -2.29 33.82 -2.00
N VAL A 139 -2.44 32.54 -1.69
CA VAL A 139 -1.44 31.76 -0.98
C VAL A 139 -0.65 30.89 -1.98
N PRO A 140 0.69 30.81 -1.86
CA PRO A 140 1.50 29.89 -2.66
C PRO A 140 1.04 28.44 -2.54
N SER A 141 1.35 27.61 -3.55
CA SER A 141 0.83 26.24 -3.63
C SER A 141 1.31 25.28 -2.53
N ALA A 142 2.48 25.52 -1.95
CA ALA A 142 3.09 24.65 -0.94
C ALA A 142 2.21 24.43 0.31
N PRO A 143 1.70 25.48 0.99
CA PRO A 143 0.82 25.31 2.16
C PRO A 143 -0.65 24.97 1.84
N LEU A 144 -1.10 25.00 0.58
CA LEU A 144 -2.54 24.86 0.25
C LEU A 144 -3.14 23.53 0.73
N ALA A 145 -2.38 22.44 0.65
CA ALA A 145 -2.83 21.13 1.16
C ALA A 145 -3.05 21.16 2.69
N TRP A 146 -2.18 21.86 3.44
CA TRP A 146 -2.34 22.07 4.88
C TRP A 146 -3.54 22.96 5.21
N ILE A 147 -3.83 23.97 4.39
CA ILE A 147 -5.02 24.82 4.57
C ILE A 147 -6.30 24.02 4.33
N ALA A 148 -6.35 23.22 3.27
CA ALA A 148 -7.47 22.32 3.00
C ALA A 148 -7.65 21.30 4.14
N ALA A 149 -6.55 20.74 4.65
CA ALA A 149 -6.55 19.81 5.77
C ALA A 149 -7.08 20.45 7.07
N ALA A 150 -6.60 21.66 7.39
CA ALA A 150 -7.07 22.43 8.53
C ALA A 150 -8.57 22.76 8.41
N GLY A 151 -9.03 23.12 7.20
CA GLY A 151 -10.45 23.31 6.90
C GLY A 151 -11.27 22.05 7.12
N ALA A 152 -10.80 20.89 6.62
CA ALA A 152 -11.48 19.61 6.80
C ALA A 152 -11.58 19.21 8.28
N ALA A 153 -10.46 19.29 9.01
CA ALA A 153 -10.42 19.00 10.43
C ALA A 153 -11.29 19.98 11.23
N GLY A 154 -11.17 21.29 10.97
CA GLY A 154 -11.96 22.33 11.64
C GLY A 154 -13.46 22.17 11.43
N LEU A 155 -13.90 21.96 10.19
CA LEU A 155 -15.31 21.71 9.87
C LEU A 155 -15.82 20.42 10.51
N PHE A 156 -15.02 19.36 10.55
CA PHE A 156 -15.39 18.11 11.21
C PHE A 156 -15.55 18.29 12.73
N LEU A 157 -14.68 19.07 13.37
CA LEU A 157 -14.69 19.29 14.82
C LEU A 157 -15.78 20.27 15.26
N ILE A 158 -15.97 21.37 14.52
CA ILE A 158 -16.87 22.46 14.91
C ILE A 158 -18.29 22.21 14.39
N GLN A 159 -18.43 21.67 13.17
CA GLN A 159 -19.72 21.45 12.51
C GLN A 159 -19.87 20.02 11.97
N PRO A 160 -19.76 18.98 12.82
CA PRO A 160 -19.76 17.58 12.38
C PRO A 160 -21.02 17.16 11.59
N ALA A 161 -22.14 17.87 11.78
CA ALA A 161 -23.39 17.64 11.06
C ALA A 161 -23.33 18.08 9.59
N ARG A 162 -22.44 19.00 9.21
CA ARG A 162 -22.24 19.44 7.81
C ARG A 162 -21.29 18.49 7.08
N SER A 163 -21.76 17.26 6.85
CA SER A 163 -20.95 16.20 6.22
C SER A 163 -20.37 16.61 4.87
N ALA A 164 -21.17 17.25 4.02
CA ALA A 164 -20.72 17.68 2.70
C ALA A 164 -19.58 18.72 2.76
N ALA A 165 -19.58 19.61 3.76
CA ALA A 165 -18.55 20.64 3.90
C ALA A 165 -17.17 20.04 4.22
N TRP A 166 -17.07 19.25 5.29
CA TRP A 166 -15.78 18.66 5.69
C TRP A 166 -15.33 17.56 4.74
N THR A 167 -16.25 16.83 4.09
CA THR A 167 -15.88 15.85 3.05
C THR A 167 -15.36 16.52 1.78
N ALA A 168 -15.90 17.67 1.37
CA ALA A 168 -15.36 18.45 0.26
C ALA A 168 -13.93 18.94 0.57
N ALA A 169 -13.70 19.48 1.76
CA ALA A 169 -12.35 19.90 2.19
C ALA A 169 -11.38 18.70 2.28
N LEU A 170 -11.84 17.55 2.77
CA LEU A 170 -11.05 16.31 2.79
C LEU A 170 -10.74 15.83 1.36
N ALA A 171 -11.68 15.92 0.43
CA ALA A 171 -11.47 15.56 -0.97
C ALA A 171 -10.40 16.44 -1.63
N ILE A 172 -10.43 17.75 -1.36
CA ILE A 172 -9.38 18.68 -1.82
C ILE A 172 -8.02 18.31 -1.21
N THR A 173 -7.98 17.99 0.09
CA THR A 173 -6.77 17.52 0.77
C THR A 173 -6.24 16.23 0.14
N ALA A 174 -7.13 15.28 -0.20
CA ALA A 174 -6.76 14.03 -0.85
C ALA A 174 -6.30 14.22 -2.30
N ALA A 175 -6.86 15.19 -3.02
CA ALA A 175 -6.45 15.52 -4.38
C ALA A 175 -4.97 15.94 -4.45
N TRP A 176 -4.48 16.67 -3.44
CA TRP A 176 -3.06 17.02 -3.33
C TRP A 176 -2.13 15.80 -3.16
N ALA A 177 -2.61 14.74 -2.52
CA ALA A 177 -1.85 13.50 -2.37
C ALA A 177 -1.88 12.62 -3.63
N LEU A 178 -2.78 12.88 -4.58
CA LEU A 178 -3.06 11.97 -5.69
C LEU A 178 -1.84 11.73 -6.58
N VAL A 179 -1.13 12.79 -6.98
CA VAL A 179 0.03 12.67 -7.89
C VAL A 179 1.18 11.89 -7.24
N PRO A 180 1.67 12.25 -6.03
CA PRO A 180 2.70 11.44 -5.36
C PRO A 180 2.29 9.99 -5.13
N LEU A 181 1.03 9.75 -4.76
CA LEU A 181 0.50 8.39 -4.59
C LEU A 181 0.45 7.61 -5.90
N ALA A 182 0.07 8.26 -7.01
CA ALA A 182 0.03 7.65 -8.33
C ALA A 182 1.44 7.31 -8.84
N THR A 183 2.43 8.18 -8.64
CA THR A 183 3.83 7.91 -8.97
C THR A 183 4.34 6.71 -8.19
N TRP A 184 4.13 6.70 -6.86
CA TRP A 184 4.52 5.58 -6.01
C TRP A 184 3.82 4.28 -6.41
N ALA A 185 2.52 4.32 -6.69
CA ALA A 185 1.73 3.16 -7.08
C ALA A 185 2.19 2.60 -8.43
N THR A 186 2.51 3.46 -9.39
CA THR A 186 3.02 3.06 -10.70
C THR A 186 4.36 2.34 -10.57
N ALA A 187 5.28 2.90 -9.78
CA ALA A 187 6.55 2.26 -9.47
C ALA A 187 6.37 0.91 -8.75
N GLY A 188 5.41 0.83 -7.82
CA GLY A 188 5.04 -0.42 -7.15
C GLY A 188 4.51 -1.49 -8.11
N LEU A 189 3.66 -1.10 -9.08
CA LEU A 189 3.13 -2.01 -10.10
C LEU A 189 4.22 -2.54 -11.03
N LEU A 190 5.16 -1.68 -11.45
CA LEU A 190 6.32 -2.09 -12.23
C LEU A 190 7.22 -3.03 -11.42
N ALA A 191 7.39 -2.77 -10.12
CA ALA A 191 8.16 -3.65 -9.25
C ALA A 191 7.56 -5.06 -9.12
N LEU A 192 6.23 -5.20 -9.19
CA LEU A 192 5.60 -6.52 -9.18
C LEU A 192 5.96 -7.37 -10.41
N VAL A 193 6.44 -6.79 -11.50
CA VAL A 193 6.85 -7.51 -12.71
C VAL A 193 8.38 -7.58 -12.89
N GLY A 194 9.15 -7.11 -11.90
CA GLY A 194 10.60 -7.27 -11.86
C GLY A 194 11.42 -5.99 -12.03
N ASP A 195 10.79 -4.83 -12.26
CA ASP A 195 11.52 -3.57 -12.31
C ASP A 195 11.96 -3.14 -10.90
N PRO A 196 13.25 -2.84 -10.66
CA PRO A 196 13.67 -2.37 -9.35
C PRO A 196 12.93 -1.09 -8.92
N PHE A 197 12.31 -1.11 -7.74
CA PHE A 197 11.74 0.10 -7.16
C PHE A 197 12.89 1.00 -6.68
N LEU A 198 13.30 1.97 -7.48
CA LEU A 198 14.41 2.87 -7.17
C LEU A 198 13.95 4.08 -6.32
N ALA A 199 14.91 4.78 -5.70
CA ALA A 199 14.66 5.87 -4.75
C ALA A 199 14.19 7.19 -5.40
N ASP A 200 14.37 7.33 -6.71
CA ASP A 200 13.80 8.40 -7.53
C ASP A 200 12.29 8.24 -7.75
N ALA A 201 11.78 7.01 -7.70
CA ALA A 201 10.38 6.70 -7.89
C ALA A 201 9.53 6.74 -6.60
N VAL A 202 10.15 6.98 -5.44
CA VAL A 202 9.42 7.13 -4.17
C VAL A 202 8.98 8.57 -3.93
N ILE A 203 8.07 8.75 -2.98
CA ILE A 203 7.62 10.09 -2.60
C ILE A 203 8.77 10.81 -1.88
N ALA A 204 9.17 11.96 -2.42
CA ALA A 204 10.23 12.78 -1.86
C ALA A 204 9.87 13.27 -0.44
N PRO A 205 10.86 13.51 0.45
CA PRO A 205 10.59 14.00 1.80
C PRO A 205 9.77 15.30 1.85
N ALA A 206 10.00 16.21 0.90
CA ALA A 206 9.23 17.45 0.78
C ALA A 206 7.75 17.16 0.46
N ASP A 207 7.46 16.25 -0.48
CA ASP A 207 6.09 15.85 -0.82
C ASP A 207 5.43 15.04 0.28
N LEU A 208 6.19 14.25 1.03
CA LEU A 208 5.67 13.62 2.25
C LEU A 208 5.17 14.67 3.24
N ALA A 209 5.94 15.75 3.45
CA ALA A 209 5.58 16.82 4.38
C ALA A 209 4.46 17.74 3.87
N LEU A 210 4.44 18.04 2.57
CA LEU A 210 3.53 19.04 1.99
C LEU A 210 2.29 18.43 1.36
N ARG A 211 2.31 17.17 0.92
CA ARG A 211 1.21 16.54 0.17
C ARG A 211 0.59 15.35 0.88
N ILE A 212 1.39 14.52 1.54
CA ILE A 212 0.91 13.30 2.23
C ILE A 212 0.53 13.55 3.69
N ALA A 213 1.39 14.26 4.44
CA ALA A 213 1.16 14.56 5.85
C ALA A 213 -0.16 15.31 6.13
N PRO A 214 -0.59 16.31 5.33
CA PRO A 214 -1.88 16.96 5.55
C PRO A 214 -3.05 15.96 5.56
N LEU A 215 -3.08 15.04 4.58
CA LEU A 215 -4.11 13.99 4.50
C LEU A 215 -4.04 13.05 5.70
N ALA A 216 -2.84 12.59 6.06
CA ALA A 216 -2.64 11.73 7.23
C ALA A 216 -3.12 12.41 8.53
N THR A 217 -2.83 13.69 8.71
CA THR A 217 -3.26 14.46 9.89
C THR A 217 -4.78 14.54 9.98
N VAL A 218 -5.50 14.81 8.88
CA VAL A 218 -6.97 14.82 8.90
C VAL A 218 -7.51 13.44 9.23
N LEU A 219 -6.96 12.39 8.64
CA LEU A 219 -7.38 11.01 8.93
C LEU A 219 -7.17 10.65 10.41
N VAL A 220 -6.07 11.09 11.03
CA VAL A 220 -5.85 10.93 12.49
C VAL A 220 -6.94 11.64 13.29
N VAL A 221 -7.29 12.88 12.94
CA VAL A 221 -8.38 13.63 13.60
C VAL A 221 -9.71 12.88 13.47
N LEU A 222 -10.01 12.36 12.27
CA LEU A 222 -11.23 11.59 12.01
C LEU A 222 -11.28 10.28 12.80
N VAL A 223 -10.15 9.56 12.94
CA VAL A 223 -10.07 8.36 13.80
C VAL A 223 -10.28 8.73 15.27
N TRP A 224 -9.64 9.80 15.75
CA TRP A 224 -9.66 10.17 17.16
C TRP A 224 -11.02 10.71 17.60
N LYS A 225 -11.64 11.58 16.81
CA LYS A 225 -12.88 12.28 17.15
C LYS A 225 -14.13 11.71 16.49
N GLY A 226 -13.98 10.76 15.57
CA GLY A 226 -15.09 10.05 14.90
C GLY A 226 -15.53 8.75 15.59
N GLN A 227 -15.32 8.59 16.90
CA GLN A 227 -15.59 7.33 17.60
C GLN A 227 -17.07 6.93 17.61
N ASP A 228 -17.96 7.92 17.61
CA ASP A 228 -19.43 7.75 17.61
C ASP A 228 -20.01 7.52 16.20
N ARG A 229 -19.17 7.53 15.16
CA ARG A 229 -19.61 7.29 13.78
C ARG A 229 -19.81 5.79 13.52
N ARG A 230 -20.55 5.49 12.45
CA ARG A 230 -20.82 4.13 11.96
C ARG A 230 -19.53 3.30 11.85
N ILE A 231 -19.63 2.01 12.12
CA ILE A 231 -18.48 1.09 12.07
C ILE A 231 -17.79 1.08 10.70
N ASP A 232 -18.56 1.14 9.61
CA ASP A 232 -18.03 1.17 8.24
C ASP A 232 -17.15 2.41 8.00
N PHE A 233 -17.58 3.57 8.50
CA PHE A 233 -16.81 4.81 8.40
C PHE A 233 -15.49 4.70 9.18
N ARG A 234 -15.56 4.21 10.42
CA ARG A 234 -14.35 4.04 11.26
C ARG A 234 -13.36 3.06 10.64
N ALA A 235 -13.86 1.97 10.05
CA ALA A 235 -13.04 1.01 9.32
C ALA A 235 -12.38 1.65 8.10
N ALA A 236 -13.14 2.36 7.26
CA ALA A 236 -12.63 3.03 6.08
C ALA A 236 -11.53 4.05 6.39
N VAL A 237 -11.74 4.91 7.40
CA VAL A 237 -10.74 5.93 7.80
C VAL A 237 -9.47 5.27 8.35
N ARG A 238 -9.59 4.20 9.15
CA ARG A 238 -8.42 3.46 9.67
C ARG A 238 -7.64 2.77 8.56
N ILE A 239 -8.34 2.16 7.59
CA ILE A 239 -7.70 1.55 6.42
C ILE A 239 -6.97 2.62 5.61
N ALA A 240 -7.62 3.75 5.32
CA ALA A 240 -6.99 4.86 4.61
C ALA A 240 -5.75 5.39 5.35
N LEU A 241 -5.84 5.58 6.67
CA LEU A 241 -4.70 6.01 7.49
C LEU A 241 -3.56 4.98 7.48
N GLY A 242 -3.88 3.70 7.57
CA GLY A 242 -2.90 2.61 7.50
C GLY A 242 -2.19 2.54 6.14
N LEU A 243 -2.93 2.69 5.04
CA LEU A 243 -2.38 2.71 3.69
C LEU A 243 -1.47 3.92 3.48
N ILE A 244 -1.95 5.12 3.80
CA ILE A 244 -1.17 6.36 3.66
C ILE A 244 0.08 6.33 4.56
N GLY A 245 -0.07 5.89 5.81
CA GLY A 245 1.05 5.74 6.73
C GLY A 245 2.06 4.70 6.26
N GLY A 246 1.62 3.58 5.70
CA GLY A 246 2.48 2.54 5.13
C GLY A 246 3.27 3.04 3.92
N ILE A 247 2.62 3.76 3.00
CA ILE A 247 3.28 4.37 1.83
C ILE A 247 4.32 5.42 2.27
N ALA A 248 3.96 6.27 3.24
CA ALA A 248 4.88 7.26 3.79
C ALA A 248 6.10 6.60 4.45
N LEU A 249 5.87 5.58 5.28
CA LEU A 249 6.94 4.83 5.95
C LEU A 249 7.85 4.11 4.95
N HIS A 250 7.27 3.45 3.94
CA HIS A 250 8.03 2.81 2.88
C HIS A 250 8.86 3.83 2.09
N SER A 251 8.29 4.99 1.77
CA SER A 251 9.01 6.05 1.06
C SER A 251 10.20 6.56 1.88
N LEU A 252 10.03 6.82 3.18
CA LEU A 252 11.13 7.19 4.09
C LEU A 252 12.18 6.09 4.19
N TYR A 253 11.74 4.84 4.27
CA TYR A 253 12.64 3.69 4.34
C TYR A 253 13.55 3.59 3.12
N LYS A 254 12.98 3.75 1.91
CA LYS A 254 13.74 3.73 0.66
C LYS A 254 14.79 4.85 0.58
N GLN A 255 14.55 5.99 1.23
CA GLN A 255 15.53 7.08 1.33
C GLN A 255 16.77 6.71 2.17
N LEU A 256 16.67 5.74 3.09
CA LEU A 256 17.82 5.29 3.89
C LEU A 256 18.89 4.58 3.03
N PHE A 257 18.46 3.88 1.99
CA PHE A 257 19.37 3.18 1.06
C PHE A 257 19.72 4.03 -0.15
N ALA A 258 18.85 4.95 -0.57
CA ALA A 258 19.06 5.89 -1.67
C ALA A 258 19.57 5.21 -2.96
N ILE A 259 19.06 4.01 -3.26
CA ILE A 259 19.43 3.23 -4.45
C ILE A 259 18.79 3.89 -5.68
N THR A 260 19.62 4.46 -6.55
CA THR A 260 19.20 5.27 -7.70
C THR A 260 19.62 4.66 -9.05
N SER A 261 20.29 3.51 -9.04
CA SER A 261 20.74 2.82 -10.26
C SER A 261 20.65 1.31 -10.13
N LEU A 262 20.61 0.63 -11.28
CA LEU A 262 20.62 -0.84 -11.33
C LEU A 262 21.88 -1.44 -10.71
N PHE A 263 23.04 -0.81 -10.94
CA PHE A 263 24.30 -1.25 -10.33
C PHE A 263 24.26 -1.23 -8.79
N GLN A 264 23.72 -0.15 -8.21
CA GLN A 264 23.51 -0.06 -6.76
C GLN A 264 22.46 -1.08 -6.29
N PHE A 265 21.43 -1.34 -7.08
CA PHE A 265 20.42 -2.32 -6.77
C PHE A 265 20.99 -3.75 -6.71
N GLU A 266 21.90 -4.12 -7.61
CA GLU A 266 22.61 -5.40 -7.55
C GLU A 266 23.45 -5.54 -6.26
N HIS A 267 24.04 -4.44 -5.78
CA HIS A 267 24.92 -4.44 -4.61
C HIS A 267 24.16 -4.37 -3.27
N TYR A 268 23.09 -3.57 -3.20
CA TYR A 268 22.41 -3.21 -1.95
C TYR A 268 20.96 -3.68 -1.88
N GLY A 269 20.34 -4.02 -3.01
CA GLY A 269 18.90 -4.33 -3.09
C GLY A 269 18.49 -5.54 -2.25
N MET A 270 19.35 -6.56 -2.13
CA MET A 270 19.07 -7.70 -1.26
C MET A 270 19.05 -7.29 0.22
N GLY A 271 20.03 -6.49 0.65
CA GLY A 271 20.11 -5.98 2.02
C GLY A 271 18.90 -5.11 2.36
N GLU A 272 18.52 -4.22 1.44
CA GLU A 272 17.31 -3.42 1.53
C GLU A 272 16.07 -4.33 1.73
N ARG A 273 15.76 -5.22 0.78
CA ARG A 273 14.58 -6.10 0.89
C ARG A 273 14.55 -6.91 2.19
N SER A 274 15.72 -7.39 2.65
CA SER A 274 15.85 -8.18 3.88
C SER A 274 15.58 -7.35 5.13
N ILE A 275 16.07 -6.12 5.19
CA ILE A 275 15.85 -5.21 6.33
C ILE A 275 14.39 -4.75 6.38
N TRP A 276 13.77 -4.46 5.23
CA TRP A 276 12.34 -4.14 5.17
C TRP A 276 11.49 -5.30 5.69
N GLN A 277 11.78 -6.52 5.25
CA GLN A 277 11.11 -7.73 5.72
C GLN A 277 11.28 -7.90 7.23
N ALA A 278 12.49 -7.70 7.77
CA ALA A 278 12.75 -7.80 9.21
C ALA A 278 11.96 -6.74 10.00
N ALA A 279 11.89 -5.51 9.49
CA ALA A 279 11.10 -4.44 10.08
C ALA A 279 9.61 -4.81 10.14
N LEU A 280 9.04 -5.39 9.07
CA LEU A 280 7.65 -5.86 9.06
C LEU A 280 7.40 -6.97 10.10
N VAL A 281 8.31 -7.93 10.23
CA VAL A 281 8.19 -9.02 11.22
C VAL A 281 8.30 -8.50 12.65
N LEU A 282 9.24 -7.59 12.92
CA LEU A 282 9.38 -6.95 14.23
C LEU A 282 8.16 -6.09 14.57
N ALA A 283 7.61 -5.35 13.59
CA ALA A 283 6.38 -4.60 13.76
C ALA A 283 5.18 -5.51 14.05
N ALA A 284 5.10 -6.68 13.38
CA ALA A 284 4.06 -7.66 13.66
C ALA A 284 4.14 -8.21 15.09
N TYR A 285 5.34 -8.59 15.52
CA TYR A 285 5.59 -9.04 16.90
C TYR A 285 5.21 -7.95 17.92
N GLY A 286 5.64 -6.71 17.69
CA GLY A 286 5.30 -5.57 18.54
C GLY A 286 3.80 -5.29 18.58
N ALA A 287 3.10 -5.39 17.44
CA ALA A 287 1.65 -5.23 17.34
C ALA A 287 0.91 -6.32 18.13
N GLY A 288 1.37 -7.58 18.06
CA GLY A 288 0.81 -8.68 18.83
C GLY A 288 0.95 -8.53 20.34
N GLN A 289 1.99 -7.83 20.81
CA GLN A 289 2.26 -7.63 22.24
C GLN A 289 1.67 -6.34 22.82
N ARG A 290 1.67 -5.25 22.06
CA ARG A 290 1.37 -3.90 22.58
C ARG A 290 -0.03 -3.41 22.27
N LEU A 291 -0.67 -3.94 21.23
CA LEU A 291 -2.02 -3.52 20.87
C LEU A 291 -3.09 -4.39 21.56
N PRO A 292 -4.28 -3.85 21.83
CA PRO A 292 -5.40 -4.64 22.33
C PRO A 292 -5.71 -5.82 21.40
N ALA A 293 -6.04 -6.99 21.94
CA ALA A 293 -6.17 -8.24 21.17
C ALA A 293 -7.07 -8.13 19.91
N ALA A 294 -8.14 -7.33 20.00
CA ALA A 294 -9.07 -7.09 18.89
C ALA A 294 -8.41 -6.40 17.67
N LEU A 295 -7.34 -5.63 17.88
CA LEU A 295 -6.57 -4.94 16.83
C LEU A 295 -5.20 -5.59 16.60
N GLY A 296 -4.53 -6.04 17.67
CA GLY A 296 -3.17 -6.56 17.61
C GLY A 296 -3.05 -7.80 16.75
N ARG A 297 -3.96 -8.77 16.90
CA ARG A 297 -3.94 -10.00 16.10
C ARG A 297 -4.12 -9.75 14.59
N PRO A 298 -5.18 -9.05 14.11
CA PRO A 298 -5.34 -8.81 12.68
C PRO A 298 -4.21 -7.96 12.09
N VAL A 299 -3.71 -6.95 12.83
CA VAL A 299 -2.57 -6.13 12.38
C VAL A 299 -1.29 -6.96 12.28
N SER A 300 -0.98 -7.76 13.31
CA SER A 300 0.18 -8.66 13.33
C SER A 300 0.14 -9.67 12.18
N LEU A 301 -0.99 -10.37 11.99
CA LEU A 301 -1.14 -11.32 10.89
C LEU A 301 -1.06 -10.65 9.52
N GLY A 302 -1.61 -9.44 9.36
CA GLY A 302 -1.48 -8.66 8.13
C GLY A 302 -0.03 -8.30 7.80
N LEU A 303 0.74 -7.87 8.80
CA LEU A 303 2.16 -7.55 8.65
C LEU A 303 3.01 -8.80 8.36
N ILE A 304 2.71 -9.94 9.00
CA ILE A 304 3.38 -11.22 8.69
C ILE A 304 3.06 -11.65 7.25
N ALA A 305 1.80 -11.56 6.83
CA ALA A 305 1.41 -11.88 5.46
C ALA A 305 2.15 -10.98 4.46
N ALA A 306 2.21 -9.67 4.71
CA ALA A 306 2.97 -8.73 3.90
C ALA A 306 4.47 -9.09 3.83
N ALA A 307 5.09 -9.44 4.95
CA ALA A 307 6.50 -9.84 4.99
C ALA A 307 6.78 -11.13 4.19
N LEU A 308 5.92 -12.15 4.34
CA LEU A 308 6.06 -13.43 3.64
C LEU A 308 5.79 -13.29 2.14
N LEU A 309 4.75 -12.55 1.75
CA LEU A 309 4.46 -12.26 0.34
C LEU A 309 5.59 -11.45 -0.30
N HIS A 310 6.11 -10.43 0.40
CA HIS A 310 7.24 -9.65 -0.07
C HIS A 310 8.49 -10.52 -0.28
N PHE A 311 8.85 -11.36 0.70
CA PHE A 311 9.98 -12.29 0.57
C PHE A 311 9.78 -13.29 -0.56
N GLY A 312 8.62 -13.96 -0.61
CA GLY A 312 8.32 -14.94 -1.64
C GLY A 312 8.36 -14.34 -3.05
N TRP A 313 7.74 -13.18 -3.25
CA TRP A 313 7.69 -12.55 -4.56
C TRP A 313 9.00 -11.90 -4.96
N PHE A 314 9.53 -10.97 -4.16
CA PHE A 314 10.69 -10.18 -4.56
C PHE A 314 12.01 -10.93 -4.38
N THR A 315 12.15 -11.77 -3.36
CA THR A 315 13.42 -12.46 -3.08
C THR A 315 13.49 -13.87 -3.66
N LEU A 316 12.39 -14.64 -3.70
CA LEU A 316 12.44 -16.00 -4.26
C LEU A 316 12.08 -16.08 -5.74
N VAL A 317 11.15 -15.24 -6.22
CA VAL A 317 10.69 -15.27 -7.63
C VAL A 317 11.46 -14.27 -8.49
N LEU A 318 11.39 -12.97 -8.19
CA LEU A 318 11.91 -11.92 -9.09
C LEU A 318 13.43 -11.76 -9.02
N HIS A 319 13.97 -11.44 -7.83
CA HIS A 319 15.39 -11.12 -7.63
C HIS A 319 16.11 -12.21 -6.85
N ASN A 320 15.88 -13.47 -7.25
CA ASN A 320 16.48 -14.62 -6.61
C ASN A 320 18.00 -14.60 -6.77
N PRO A 321 18.80 -14.56 -5.69
CA PRO A 321 20.25 -14.48 -5.80
C PRO A 321 20.88 -15.72 -6.46
N LEU A 322 20.17 -16.85 -6.52
CA LEU A 322 20.62 -18.04 -7.24
C LEU A 322 20.46 -17.94 -8.76
N LEU A 323 19.59 -17.05 -9.23
CA LEU A 323 19.18 -16.93 -10.64
C LEU A 323 19.54 -15.57 -11.24
N SER A 324 19.76 -14.55 -10.41
CA SER A 324 20.00 -13.17 -10.81
C SER A 324 21.25 -12.61 -10.13
N VAL A 325 21.86 -11.61 -10.75
CA VAL A 325 23.02 -10.91 -10.17
C VAL A 325 22.55 -10.13 -8.95
N GLN A 326 22.91 -10.62 -7.76
CA GLN A 326 22.65 -9.98 -6.47
C GLN A 326 23.83 -10.26 -5.54
N HIS A 327 24.31 -9.22 -4.85
CA HIS A 327 25.35 -9.37 -3.84
C HIS A 327 24.73 -9.82 -2.51
N VAL A 328 25.08 -11.03 -2.08
CA VAL A 328 24.62 -11.56 -0.79
C VAL A 328 25.48 -11.11 0.39
N GLY A 329 26.68 -10.58 0.13
CA GLY A 329 27.66 -10.15 1.14
C GLY A 329 28.95 -10.97 1.08
N PRO A 330 30.08 -10.42 1.54
CA PRO A 330 31.39 -11.07 1.44
C PRO A 330 31.63 -12.16 2.50
N THR A 331 30.96 -12.05 3.65
CA THR A 331 31.13 -12.95 4.80
C THR A 331 30.25 -14.19 4.65
N PRO A 332 30.79 -15.42 4.70
CA PRO A 332 29.96 -16.62 4.77
C PRO A 332 29.11 -16.62 6.04
N ILE A 333 27.88 -17.13 5.95
CA ILE A 333 26.91 -17.26 7.06
C ILE A 333 26.39 -15.92 7.62
N ALA A 334 27.25 -14.96 7.94
CA ALA A 334 26.86 -13.62 8.37
C ALA A 334 26.60 -12.72 7.15
N ASN A 335 25.51 -12.99 6.43
CA ASN A 335 25.21 -12.36 5.15
C ASN A 335 23.70 -12.06 4.99
N TRP A 336 23.32 -11.47 3.86
CA TRP A 336 21.92 -11.14 3.57
C TRP A 336 21.03 -12.36 3.35
N LEU A 337 21.56 -13.51 2.89
CA LEU A 337 20.79 -14.75 2.78
C LEU A 337 20.29 -15.17 4.17
N THR A 338 21.19 -15.28 5.13
CA THR A 338 20.87 -15.71 6.48
C THR A 338 19.83 -14.79 7.11
N LEU A 339 19.98 -13.46 6.98
CA LEU A 339 18.98 -12.52 7.45
C LEU A 339 17.61 -12.73 6.77
N ALA A 340 17.56 -12.79 5.44
CA ALA A 340 16.32 -12.91 4.69
C ALA A 340 15.55 -14.21 5.01
N TYR A 341 16.24 -15.35 4.96
CA TYR A 341 15.64 -16.66 5.19
C TYR A 341 15.24 -16.85 6.66
N PHE A 342 16.07 -16.48 7.64
CA PHE A 342 15.67 -16.58 9.05
C PHE A 342 14.55 -15.61 9.40
N THR A 343 14.51 -14.42 8.80
CA THR A 343 13.37 -13.52 8.98
C THR A 343 12.07 -14.15 8.46
N ALA A 344 12.09 -14.83 7.32
CA ALA A 344 10.93 -15.54 6.79
C ALA A 344 10.51 -16.70 7.72
N ILE A 345 11.46 -17.49 8.21
CA ILE A 345 11.21 -18.58 9.16
C ILE A 345 10.66 -18.04 10.49
N ALA A 346 11.20 -16.93 10.99
CA ALA A 346 10.68 -16.26 12.19
C ALA A 346 9.24 -15.78 11.99
N ALA A 347 8.91 -15.26 10.81
CA ALA A 347 7.54 -14.88 10.47
C ALA A 347 6.59 -16.09 10.50
N LEU A 348 6.98 -17.22 9.91
CA LEU A 348 6.22 -18.47 9.95
C LEU A 348 6.03 -18.99 11.38
N TRP A 349 7.08 -18.94 12.20
CA TRP A 349 7.00 -19.29 13.61
C TRP A 349 6.04 -18.38 14.38
N LEU A 350 6.05 -17.08 14.12
CA LEU A 350 5.10 -16.13 14.72
C LEU A 350 3.65 -16.44 14.32
N VAL A 351 3.39 -16.93 13.10
CA VAL A 351 2.05 -17.42 12.72
C VAL A 351 1.65 -18.59 13.59
N GLN A 352 2.53 -19.59 13.77
CA GLN A 352 2.22 -20.77 14.59
C GLN A 352 1.91 -20.40 16.04
N VAL A 353 2.66 -19.46 16.62
CA VAL A 353 2.43 -18.99 18.00
C VAL A 353 1.10 -18.24 18.13
N GLN A 354 0.74 -17.42 17.15
CA GLN A 354 -0.46 -16.57 17.22
C GLN A 354 -1.74 -17.27 16.72
N TRP A 355 -1.60 -18.36 15.96
CA TRP A 355 -2.72 -19.10 15.38
C TRP A 355 -2.91 -20.46 16.05
N ALA A 356 -3.15 -20.45 17.37
CA ALA A 356 -3.31 -21.66 18.18
C ALA A 356 -4.36 -22.67 17.67
N ASN A 357 -5.42 -22.18 17.00
CA ASN A 357 -6.50 -23.01 16.46
C ASN A 357 -6.37 -23.25 14.94
N ALA A 358 -5.16 -23.16 14.38
CA ALA A 358 -4.95 -23.41 12.96
C ALA A 358 -5.30 -24.88 12.61
N PRO A 359 -5.92 -25.13 11.45
CA PRO A 359 -6.18 -26.49 11.00
C PRO A 359 -4.84 -27.24 10.78
N ALA A 360 -4.83 -28.54 11.06
CA ALA A 360 -3.60 -29.36 10.95
C ALA A 360 -2.94 -29.25 9.56
N ALA A 361 -3.73 -29.14 8.49
CA ALA A 361 -3.22 -28.93 7.14
C ALA A 361 -2.39 -27.65 7.00
N ALA A 362 -2.81 -26.54 7.62
CA ALA A 362 -2.05 -25.28 7.59
C ALA A 362 -0.74 -25.41 8.37
N LEU A 363 -0.75 -26.09 9.52
CA LEU A 363 0.46 -26.34 10.29
C LEU A 363 1.46 -27.22 9.53
N HIS A 364 0.98 -28.27 8.86
CA HIS A 364 1.82 -29.10 7.99
C HIS A 364 2.39 -28.31 6.80
N ALA A 365 1.60 -27.40 6.21
CA ALA A 365 2.09 -26.52 5.15
C ALA A 365 3.20 -25.59 5.67
N ILE A 366 3.04 -25.00 6.86
CA ILE A 366 4.07 -24.17 7.49
C ILE A 366 5.35 -24.97 7.76
N ASP A 367 5.23 -26.20 8.27
CA ASP A 367 6.39 -27.10 8.48
C ASP A 367 7.11 -27.38 7.15
N ALA A 368 6.37 -27.74 6.11
CA ALA A 368 6.92 -28.04 4.79
C ALA A 368 7.64 -26.82 4.19
N VAL A 369 7.03 -25.63 4.25
CA VAL A 369 7.64 -24.38 3.80
C VAL A 369 8.89 -24.08 4.62
N THR A 370 8.87 -24.27 5.94
CA THR A 370 10.03 -24.06 6.81
C THR A 370 11.20 -24.96 6.41
N MET A 371 10.94 -26.25 6.17
CA MET A 371 11.96 -27.20 5.71
C MET A 371 12.51 -26.83 4.33
N ALA A 372 11.65 -26.38 3.42
CA ALA A 372 12.06 -25.91 2.10
C ALA A 372 12.96 -24.67 2.20
N LEU A 373 12.60 -23.68 3.03
CA LEU A 373 13.40 -22.48 3.27
C LEU A 373 14.75 -22.80 3.92
N LEU A 374 14.79 -23.71 4.89
CA LEU A 374 16.05 -24.18 5.49
C LEU A 374 16.95 -24.87 4.45
N SER A 375 16.35 -25.67 3.58
CA SER A 375 17.09 -26.36 2.50
C SER A 375 17.63 -25.38 1.46
N LEU A 376 16.82 -24.40 1.04
CA LEU A 376 17.22 -23.34 0.12
C LEU A 376 18.30 -22.43 0.71
N LEU A 377 18.18 -22.08 2.00
CA LEU A 377 19.21 -21.32 2.71
C LEU A 377 20.53 -22.08 2.71
N ALA A 378 20.51 -23.35 3.15
CA ALA A 378 21.70 -24.18 3.21
C ALA A 378 22.36 -24.35 1.83
N TYR A 379 21.55 -24.59 0.79
CA TYR A 379 22.03 -24.64 -0.59
C TYR A 379 22.67 -23.31 -1.02
N SER A 380 22.02 -22.17 -0.73
CA SER A 380 22.53 -20.84 -1.09
C SER A 380 23.83 -20.50 -0.36
N LEU A 381 23.97 -20.91 0.90
CA LEU A 381 25.19 -20.73 1.68
C LEU A 381 26.33 -21.60 1.13
N LEU A 382 26.06 -22.87 0.80
CA LEU A 382 27.05 -23.71 0.13
C LEU A 382 27.47 -23.09 -1.21
N ARG A 383 26.50 -22.59 -1.97
CA ARG A 383 26.74 -21.91 -3.24
C ARG A 383 27.63 -20.67 -3.07
N GLN A 384 27.43 -19.89 -2.02
CA GLN A 384 28.26 -18.73 -1.70
C GLN A 384 29.72 -19.11 -1.41
N VAL A 385 29.97 -20.28 -0.80
CA VAL A 385 31.34 -20.75 -0.54
C VAL A 385 32.13 -20.93 -1.85
N PHE A 386 31.47 -21.39 -2.92
CA PHE A 386 32.12 -21.62 -4.23
C PHE A 386 32.11 -20.39 -5.15
N ALA A 387 31.01 -19.64 -5.16
CA ALA A 387 30.79 -18.52 -6.08
C ALA A 387 31.11 -17.14 -5.48
N GLY A 388 31.28 -17.03 -4.16
CA GLY A 388 31.45 -15.75 -3.47
C GLY A 388 30.13 -14.98 -3.31
N SER A 389 30.22 -13.63 -3.25
CA SER A 389 29.06 -12.76 -2.99
C SER A 389 28.01 -12.77 -4.09
N VAL A 390 28.37 -13.10 -5.34
CA VAL A 390 27.43 -13.19 -6.47
C VAL A 390 27.31 -14.65 -6.86
N LEU A 391 26.18 -15.29 -6.53
CA LEU A 391 26.03 -16.74 -6.64
C LEU A 391 25.95 -17.24 -8.09
N THR A 392 25.66 -16.36 -9.05
CA THR A 392 25.61 -16.64 -10.49
C THR A 392 26.96 -16.46 -11.18
N SER A 393 27.99 -15.97 -10.48
CA SER A 393 29.27 -15.57 -11.10
C SER A 393 30.13 -16.71 -11.64
N ARG A 394 29.86 -17.95 -11.24
CA ARG A 394 30.63 -19.15 -11.64
C ARG A 394 29.66 -20.25 -12.06
N THR A 395 30.11 -21.27 -12.78
CA THR A 395 29.30 -22.49 -13.02
C THR A 395 29.46 -23.46 -11.85
N VAL A 396 28.50 -24.38 -11.67
CA VAL A 396 28.60 -25.43 -10.64
C VAL A 396 29.63 -26.46 -11.07
N GLY A 397 30.69 -26.65 -10.27
CA GLY A 397 31.73 -27.64 -10.51
C GLY A 397 31.40 -29.03 -9.96
N GLN A 398 32.19 -30.04 -10.29
CA GLN A 398 31.97 -31.43 -9.83
C GLN A 398 32.00 -31.57 -8.31
N THR A 399 33.01 -30.98 -7.64
CA THR A 399 33.13 -31.00 -6.18
C THR A 399 31.92 -30.34 -5.50
N GLU A 400 31.48 -29.20 -6.03
CA GLU A 400 30.30 -28.51 -5.53
C GLU A 400 29.04 -29.35 -5.70
N SER A 401 28.85 -29.98 -6.87
CA SER A 401 27.73 -30.92 -7.11
C SER A 401 27.66 -32.03 -6.07
N LEU A 402 28.80 -32.67 -5.77
CA LEU A 402 28.87 -33.73 -4.76
C LEU A 402 28.51 -33.21 -3.35
N LEU A 403 29.00 -32.02 -2.99
CA LEU A 403 28.68 -31.41 -1.70
C LEU A 403 27.21 -30.99 -1.59
N ILE A 404 26.56 -30.57 -2.68
CA ILE A 404 25.13 -30.29 -2.70
C ILE A 404 24.32 -31.56 -2.35
N SER A 405 24.74 -32.72 -2.86
CA SER A 405 24.12 -34.00 -2.53
C SER A 405 24.33 -34.40 -1.08
N LEU A 406 25.57 -34.28 -0.60
CA LEU A 406 25.90 -34.55 0.80
C LEU A 406 25.10 -33.64 1.73
N LEU A 407 24.97 -32.36 1.38
CA LEU A 407 24.18 -31.39 2.12
C LEU A 407 22.71 -31.83 2.23
N GLY A 408 22.11 -32.30 1.14
CA GLY A 408 20.74 -32.82 1.14
C GLY A 408 20.55 -34.00 2.10
N ILE A 409 21.49 -34.95 2.12
CA ILE A 409 21.48 -36.09 3.04
C ILE A 409 21.61 -35.63 4.49
N VAL A 410 22.56 -34.74 4.79
CA VAL A 410 22.78 -34.18 6.14
C VAL A 410 21.54 -33.44 6.64
N LEU A 411 20.91 -32.62 5.80
CA LEU A 411 19.66 -31.93 6.14
C LEU A 411 18.52 -32.91 6.39
N ALA A 412 18.37 -33.94 5.55
CA ALA A 412 17.35 -34.96 5.74
C ALA A 412 17.51 -35.69 7.08
N LEU A 413 18.75 -36.06 7.45
CA LEU A 413 19.03 -36.64 8.77
C LEU A 413 18.72 -35.66 9.91
N GLY A 414 19.09 -34.39 9.77
CA GLY A 414 18.78 -33.34 10.74
C GLY A 414 17.27 -33.15 10.95
N PHE A 415 16.50 -33.11 9.85
CA PHE A 415 15.04 -33.03 9.90
C PHE A 415 14.40 -34.28 10.50
N LEU A 416 14.91 -35.48 10.18
CA LEU A 416 14.45 -36.72 10.77
C LEU A 416 14.70 -36.76 12.28
N TRP A 417 15.89 -36.32 12.71
CA TRP A 417 16.25 -36.23 14.12
C TRP A 417 15.33 -35.25 14.85
N TRP A 418 15.17 -34.02 14.34
CA TRP A 418 14.29 -33.02 14.93
C TRP A 418 12.84 -33.49 14.99
N GLY A 419 12.32 -34.06 13.89
CA GLY A 419 10.96 -34.59 13.83
C GLY A 419 10.74 -35.76 14.80
N SER A 420 11.75 -36.61 15.02
CA SER A 420 11.67 -37.70 15.99
C SER A 420 11.73 -37.18 17.42
N TRP A 421 12.59 -36.21 17.71
CA TRP A 421 12.73 -35.62 19.04
C TRP A 421 11.47 -34.83 19.47
N ARG A 422 10.85 -34.11 18.53
CA ARG A 422 9.61 -33.34 18.76
C ARG A 422 8.33 -34.15 18.50
N ALA A 423 8.43 -35.43 18.17
CA ALA A 423 7.32 -36.30 17.77
C ALA A 423 6.45 -35.76 16.60
N LEU A 424 7.02 -34.91 15.73
CA LEU A 424 6.31 -34.29 14.61
C LEU A 424 6.28 -35.25 13.41
N ARG A 425 5.07 -35.63 12.97
CA ARG A 425 4.88 -36.51 11.80
C ARG A 425 5.27 -35.80 10.49
N SER A 426 4.91 -34.53 10.34
CA SER A 426 5.22 -33.70 9.16
C SER A 426 6.73 -33.68 8.85
N TRP A 427 7.56 -33.39 9.86
CA TRP A 427 9.02 -33.32 9.73
C TRP A 427 9.67 -34.66 9.34
N ARG A 428 9.14 -35.78 9.84
CA ARG A 428 9.60 -37.14 9.47
C ARG A 428 9.23 -37.51 8.03
N ILE A 429 8.06 -37.08 7.56
CA ILE A 429 7.66 -37.29 6.16
C ILE A 429 8.52 -36.41 5.25
N GLY A 430 8.68 -35.13 5.59
CA GLY A 430 9.51 -34.20 4.82
C GLY A 430 10.97 -34.64 4.73
N SER A 431 11.53 -35.21 5.81
CA SER A 431 12.89 -35.75 5.80
C SER A 431 13.03 -36.96 4.88
N LEU A 432 12.04 -37.85 4.87
CA LEU A 432 12.01 -39.00 3.95
C LEU A 432 11.98 -38.53 2.49
N VAL A 433 11.17 -37.52 2.19
CA VAL A 433 11.08 -36.92 0.84
C VAL A 433 12.43 -36.31 0.43
N LEU A 434 13.05 -35.51 1.30
CA LEU A 434 14.36 -34.90 1.02
C LEU A 434 15.46 -35.95 0.87
N MET A 435 15.46 -36.98 1.71
CA MET A 435 16.39 -38.11 1.63
C MET A 435 16.26 -38.81 0.27
N LEU A 436 15.04 -39.13 -0.14
CA LEU A 436 14.78 -39.77 -1.43
C LEU A 436 15.27 -38.90 -2.59
N ALA A 437 14.99 -37.60 -2.56
CA ALA A 437 15.46 -36.67 -3.59
C ALA A 437 17.00 -36.60 -3.67
N ALA A 438 17.68 -36.53 -2.52
CA ALA A 438 19.15 -36.50 -2.48
C ALA A 438 19.74 -37.81 -3.01
N VAL A 439 19.20 -38.96 -2.59
CA VAL A 439 19.62 -40.29 -3.06
C VAL A 439 19.45 -40.42 -4.58
N VAL A 440 18.27 -40.05 -5.10
CA VAL A 440 18.00 -40.07 -6.54
C VAL A 440 19.00 -39.19 -7.29
N LYS A 441 19.29 -37.98 -6.79
CA LYS A 441 20.25 -37.07 -7.41
C LYS A 441 21.68 -37.64 -7.42
N VAL A 442 22.12 -38.26 -6.32
CA VAL A 442 23.44 -38.92 -6.25
C VAL A 442 23.54 -40.01 -7.32
N PHE A 443 22.51 -40.85 -7.47
CA PHE A 443 22.58 -41.97 -8.40
C PHE A 443 22.40 -41.59 -9.87
N LEU A 444 21.50 -40.65 -10.17
CA LEU A 444 21.21 -40.29 -11.56
C LEU A 444 22.19 -39.24 -12.11
N ILE A 445 22.64 -38.30 -11.29
CA ILE A 445 23.44 -37.16 -11.73
C ILE A 445 24.90 -37.34 -11.35
N ASP A 446 25.21 -37.59 -10.07
CA ASP A 446 26.61 -37.62 -9.64
C ASP A 446 27.33 -38.90 -10.06
N ALA A 447 26.67 -40.06 -10.00
CA ALA A 447 27.26 -41.32 -10.44
C ALA A 447 27.39 -41.41 -11.98
N ALA A 448 26.63 -40.62 -12.74
CA ALA A 448 26.78 -40.50 -14.18
C ALA A 448 28.04 -39.70 -14.58
N GLY A 449 28.48 -38.76 -13.74
CA GLY A 449 29.71 -37.98 -13.92
C GLY A 449 31.00 -38.69 -13.46
N LEU A 450 30.91 -39.94 -12.97
CA LEU A 450 32.07 -40.76 -12.62
C LEU A 450 32.44 -41.66 -13.81
N GLU A 451 33.67 -41.52 -14.31
CA GLU A 451 34.21 -42.36 -15.39
C GLU A 451 34.73 -43.72 -14.87
N GLY A 452 34.67 -44.77 -15.71
CA GLY A 452 35.40 -46.03 -15.52
C GLY A 452 35.03 -46.85 -14.27
N LEU A 453 36.05 -47.24 -13.48
CA LEU A 453 35.94 -48.16 -12.33
C LEU A 453 35.22 -47.56 -11.11
N LEU A 454 35.28 -46.24 -10.91
CA LEU A 454 34.67 -45.59 -9.74
C LEU A 454 33.15 -45.73 -9.74
N ARG A 455 32.52 -45.64 -10.91
CA ARG A 455 31.08 -45.86 -11.08
C ARG A 455 30.69 -47.29 -10.70
N ILE A 456 31.46 -48.28 -11.14
CA ILE A 456 31.23 -49.71 -10.85
C ILE A 456 31.42 -49.97 -9.34
N ALA A 457 32.50 -49.44 -8.76
CA ALA A 457 32.78 -49.56 -7.32
C ALA A 457 31.69 -48.91 -6.46
N SER A 458 31.17 -47.73 -6.84
CA SER A 458 30.08 -47.07 -6.13
C SER A 458 28.76 -47.84 -6.21
N PHE A 459 28.39 -48.39 -7.37
CA PHE A 459 27.19 -49.24 -7.48
C PHE A 459 27.35 -50.56 -6.72
N MET A 460 28.54 -51.14 -6.73
CA MET A 460 28.85 -52.36 -5.98
C MET A 460 28.80 -52.11 -4.46
N ALA A 461 29.42 -51.04 -3.97
CA ALA A 461 29.37 -50.63 -2.56
C ALA A 461 27.94 -50.35 -2.10
N LEU A 462 27.13 -49.68 -2.94
CA LEU A 462 25.70 -49.50 -2.67
C LEU A 462 24.97 -50.84 -2.59
N GLY A 463 25.18 -51.73 -3.57
CA GLY A 463 24.57 -53.05 -3.61
C GLY A 463 24.85 -53.85 -2.34
N PHE A 464 26.11 -53.87 -1.89
CA PHE A 464 26.48 -54.48 -0.62
C PHE A 464 25.83 -53.81 0.60
N SER A 465 25.73 -52.47 0.60
CA SER A 465 25.11 -51.74 1.70
C SER A 465 23.60 -52.01 1.80
N LEU A 466 22.89 -52.12 0.66
CA LEU A 466 21.46 -52.47 0.62
C LEU A 466 21.21 -53.91 1.08
N ILE A 467 22.05 -54.85 0.64
CA ILE A 467 22.01 -56.24 1.09
C ILE A 467 22.25 -56.32 2.60
N GLY A 468 23.24 -55.59 3.11
CA GLY A 468 23.56 -55.53 4.54
C GLY A 468 22.41 -54.98 5.38
N ILE A 469 21.78 -53.87 4.95
CA ILE A 469 20.63 -53.29 5.65
C ILE A 469 19.42 -54.26 5.60
N GLY A 470 19.17 -54.89 4.45
CA GLY A 470 18.11 -55.89 4.31
C GLY A 470 18.28 -57.10 5.22
N TRP A 471 19.53 -57.58 5.39
CA TRP A 471 19.87 -58.67 6.31
C TRP A 471 19.70 -58.27 7.79
N VAL A 472 20.08 -57.05 8.17
CA VAL A 472 19.86 -56.56 9.54
C VAL A 472 18.37 -56.41 9.83
N TYR A 473 17.59 -55.89 8.88
CA TYR A 473 16.15 -55.69 9.05
C TYR A 473 15.39 -57.01 9.17
N SER A 474 15.69 -57.99 8.30
CA SER A 474 15.09 -59.33 8.39
C SER A 474 15.41 -60.03 9.70
N ARG A 475 16.64 -59.88 10.21
CA ARG A 475 17.05 -60.45 11.51
C ARG A 475 16.31 -59.83 12.71
N GLN A 476 15.99 -58.54 12.65
CA GLN A 476 15.24 -57.86 13.72
C GLN A 476 13.75 -58.22 13.70
N LEU A 477 13.14 -58.38 12.52
CA LEU A 477 11.77 -58.87 12.36
C LEU A 477 11.62 -60.33 12.81
N SER A 478 12.57 -61.20 12.46
CA SER A 478 12.55 -62.60 12.89
C SER A 478 12.68 -62.78 14.40
N ARG A 479 13.31 -61.83 15.12
CA ARG A 479 13.41 -61.86 16.60
C ARG A 479 12.14 -61.41 17.32
N ARG A 480 11.28 -60.60 16.69
CA ARG A 480 9.97 -60.22 17.25
C ARG A 480 8.92 -61.31 17.04
N GLY A 481 8.97 -62.03 15.92
CA GLY A 481 8.08 -63.16 15.67
C GLY A 481 8.26 -64.36 16.61
N THR A 482 9.44 -64.50 17.23
CA THR A 482 9.70 -65.56 18.23
C THR A 482 9.37 -65.15 19.67
N ALA A 483 9.07 -63.88 19.94
CA ALA A 483 8.73 -63.39 21.29
C ALA A 483 7.21 -63.38 21.58
N ASP A 484 6.37 -63.49 20.54
CA ASP A 484 4.89 -63.55 20.65
C ASP A 484 4.33 -64.99 20.57
N VAL A 485 5.20 -66.01 20.59
CA VAL A 485 4.84 -67.45 20.57
C VAL A 485 5.53 -68.19 21.73
N GLY A 486 5.82 -67.50 22.84
CA GLY A 486 6.44 -68.06 24.04
C GLY A 486 5.49 -68.02 25.22
#